data_AF-A0A674ISU1-F1
#
_entry.id   AF-A0A674ISU1-F1
#
_cell.length_a   1.000
_cell.length_b   1.000
_cell.length_c   1.000
_cell.angle_alpha   90.00
_cell.angle_beta   90.00
_cell.angle_gamma   90.00
#
_symmetry.space_group_name_H-M   'P 1'
#
loop_
_entity.id
_entity.type
_entity.pdbx_description
1 polymer ?
#
loop_
_entity_poly.entity_id
_entity_poly.type
_entity_poly.pdbx_seq_one_letter_code
_entity_poly.pdbx_strand_id
1 'polypeptide(L)'
;VFSRVTRCQVAQGDFPTPHPFPGPAAAQEVPISPQAHIYCEGDDVYDVMLNQTNLQFNNNKFYVLQLLEDDGPRSYSVWTRWGRVGRPGQHALVSCAGDLAQAKEIFTKKFLDKTKNHWAERCNFQKVPGKYDLLHMDTPQPKPASRLDHRVQALLGLICDLQAMEEMVLEMKYDTKKAPLGKLTVEQIRAGFQSLQKVEAVLRAGDTGRALLEACNEFYTRVPHDFGLRTPPLIRTWQELQEKVQLLEALGEIQIAIKLARLELHGQEHPLDRSYRTLGCELHPLERDSAHFQVLERYLLSTHAPTHRDYSMELLEAFTLRRAGESPFRASLPNRTLLWHGSRLGNWVGILSQGLRVAPPEAPVTGYMFGKGIYFADMSSKSANYCFASRQRDVGLLLLCEVALGECQELLEANAEAGKLPPGKHSTKGLGKLAPAPTNSIMLDGAAVPLGPPMETDVTNPHGYTLNYNEFVVYDPGQVRMRYLLQVRFSFAPLW
;
A
#
# COMPACT_ATOMS: atom_id res chain seq x y z
N VAL A 1 -4.05 -1.28 61.87
CA VAL A 1 -2.83 -1.66 62.61
C VAL A 1 -2.19 -2.84 61.89
N PHE A 2 -0.96 -2.62 61.40
CA PHE A 2 -0.07 -3.49 60.58
C PHE A 2 -0.56 -3.84 59.17
N SER A 3 -0.06 -3.26 58.07
CA SER A 3 1.31 -3.28 57.51
C SER A 3 1.82 -4.69 57.17
N ARG A 4 1.92 -4.99 55.86
CA ARG A 4 2.87 -5.97 55.34
C ARG A 4 3.55 -5.39 54.11
N VAL A 5 4.78 -4.97 54.40
CA VAL A 5 5.87 -4.66 53.49
C VAL A 5 6.24 -5.94 52.73
N THR A 6 6.19 -5.91 51.41
CA THR A 6 6.83 -6.95 50.59
C THR A 6 8.22 -6.45 50.24
N ARG A 7 9.22 -6.86 51.04
CA ARG A 7 10.64 -6.73 50.72
C ARG A 7 10.95 -7.65 49.54
N CYS A 8 11.45 -7.09 48.43
CA CYS A 8 12.19 -7.89 47.45
C CYS A 8 13.60 -8.14 48.02
N GLN A 9 13.91 -9.41 48.25
CA GLN A 9 15.26 -9.87 48.57
C GLN A 9 16.13 -9.75 47.31
N VAL A 10 17.27 -9.06 47.43
CA VAL A 10 18.34 -9.09 46.45
C VAL A 10 19.13 -10.37 46.70
N ALA A 11 19.04 -11.33 45.78
CA ALA A 11 19.96 -12.46 45.74
C ALA A 11 21.30 -11.96 45.19
N GLN A 12 22.34 -11.99 46.03
CA GLN A 12 23.73 -11.82 45.59
C GLN A 12 24.14 -13.08 44.82
N GLY A 13 24.29 -12.96 43.50
CA GLY A 13 25.00 -13.90 42.66
C GLY A 13 26.03 -13.11 41.87
N ASP A 14 27.31 -13.41 42.10
CA ASP A 14 28.43 -12.84 41.36
C ASP A 14 28.32 -13.22 39.87
N PHE A 15 28.03 -12.23 39.03
CA PHE A 15 28.16 -12.31 37.57
C PHE A 15 29.13 -11.23 37.08
N PRO A 16 29.90 -11.51 36.02
CA PRO A 16 30.96 -10.65 35.53
C PRO A 16 30.40 -9.29 35.07
N THR A 17 31.19 -8.24 35.30
CA THR A 17 30.91 -6.85 34.89
C THR A 17 30.38 -6.78 33.45
N PRO A 18 29.18 -6.23 33.21
CA PRO A 18 28.66 -6.07 31.86
C PRO A 18 29.38 -4.90 31.17
N HIS A 19 29.86 -5.16 29.95
CA HIS A 19 30.18 -4.10 28.99
C HIS A 19 28.94 -3.23 28.76
N PRO A 20 29.07 -1.90 28.60
CA PRO A 20 27.92 -1.01 28.45
C PRO A 20 27.20 -1.31 27.13
N PHE A 21 25.92 -1.66 27.22
CA PHE A 21 25.03 -1.71 26.06
C PHE A 21 24.89 -0.30 25.47
N PRO A 22 24.89 -0.13 24.14
CA PRO A 22 24.56 1.16 23.54
C PRO A 22 23.11 1.52 23.88
N GLY A 23 22.90 2.72 24.45
CA GLY A 23 21.57 3.21 24.77
C GLY A 23 20.71 3.47 23.53
N PRO A 24 19.41 3.78 23.70
CA PRO A 24 18.50 4.02 22.60
C PRO A 24 18.98 5.19 21.73
N ALA A 25 18.85 5.09 20.41
CA ALA A 25 19.28 6.13 19.49
C ALA A 25 18.52 7.45 19.72
N ALA A 26 19.25 8.57 19.61
CA ALA A 26 18.65 9.91 19.70
C ALA A 26 17.66 10.17 18.54
N ALA A 27 16.76 11.15 18.72
CA ALA A 27 15.83 11.53 17.66
C ALA A 27 16.57 12.04 16.41
N GLN A 28 16.07 11.70 15.20
CA GLN A 28 16.67 12.07 13.90
C GLN A 28 16.91 13.58 13.68
N GLU A 29 16.35 14.44 14.51
CA GLU A 29 16.44 15.90 14.40
C GLU A 29 17.41 16.54 15.42
N VAL A 30 18.19 15.75 16.15
CA VAL A 30 19.19 16.27 17.09
C VAL A 30 20.39 16.85 16.31
N PRO A 31 20.74 18.14 16.48
CA PRO A 31 21.86 18.78 15.78
C PRO A 31 23.19 18.47 16.50
N ILE A 32 23.55 17.19 16.59
CA ILE A 32 24.83 16.73 17.13
C ILE A 32 25.44 15.71 16.17
N SER A 33 26.75 15.54 16.27
CA SER A 33 27.56 14.48 15.64
C SER A 33 26.78 13.15 15.51
N PRO A 34 26.97 12.38 14.41
CA PRO A 34 26.25 11.11 14.15
C PRO A 34 26.53 9.95 15.14
N GLN A 35 26.98 10.25 16.35
CA GLN A 35 27.51 9.31 17.35
C GLN A 35 27.09 9.74 18.78
N ALA A 36 25.79 9.87 19.06
CA ALA A 36 25.26 10.12 20.41
C ALA A 36 23.97 9.33 20.66
N HIS A 37 23.79 8.83 21.87
CA HIS A 37 22.64 8.04 22.29
C HIS A 37 21.93 8.68 23.50
N ILE A 38 20.69 8.24 23.77
CA ILE A 38 19.92 8.69 24.94
C ILE A 38 20.50 8.04 26.21
N TYR A 39 20.83 8.88 27.19
CA TYR A 39 21.36 8.42 28.46
C TYR A 39 20.33 7.60 29.24
N CYS A 40 20.77 6.44 29.75
CA CYS A 40 19.97 5.53 30.55
C CYS A 40 20.71 5.16 31.84
N GLU A 41 19.99 5.09 32.96
CA GLU A 41 20.51 4.60 34.24
C GLU A 41 19.68 3.39 34.69
N GLY A 42 20.13 2.19 34.34
CA GLY A 42 19.31 0.98 34.48
C GLY A 42 18.06 1.08 33.60
N ASP A 43 16.88 0.97 34.22
CA ASP A 43 15.58 1.13 33.55
C ASP A 43 15.13 2.61 33.44
N ASP A 44 15.88 3.56 34.01
CA ASP A 44 15.54 4.99 33.97
C ASP A 44 16.10 5.64 32.69
N VAL A 45 15.23 5.78 31.69
CA VAL A 45 15.54 6.43 30.41
C VAL A 45 15.23 7.93 30.50
N TYR A 46 16.24 8.77 30.29
CA TYR A 46 16.12 10.24 30.34
C TYR A 46 15.62 10.80 28.99
N ASP A 47 14.43 10.36 28.59
CA ASP A 47 13.70 10.80 27.40
C ASP A 47 12.23 11.03 27.76
N VAL A 48 11.69 12.18 27.34
CA VAL A 48 10.30 12.49 27.61
C VAL A 48 9.67 13.39 26.56
N MET A 49 8.46 13.03 26.16
CA MET A 49 7.57 13.86 25.35
C MET A 49 6.40 14.37 26.21
N LEU A 50 6.18 15.67 26.16
CA LEU A 50 5.13 16.36 26.89
C LEU A 50 4.16 17.04 25.92
N ASN A 51 2.89 17.10 26.29
CA ASN A 51 1.86 17.77 25.50
C ASN A 51 1.01 18.71 26.34
N GLN A 52 0.62 19.85 25.77
CA GLN A 52 -0.29 20.79 26.40
C GLN A 52 -1.36 21.22 25.41
N THR A 53 -2.61 20.88 25.72
CA THR A 53 -3.79 21.36 24.99
C THR A 53 -4.68 22.21 25.91
N ASN A 54 -5.07 23.40 25.43
CA ASN A 54 -6.09 24.24 26.06
C ASN A 54 -6.93 24.91 24.95
N LEU A 55 -8.17 24.47 24.80
CA LEU A 55 -9.11 24.91 23.77
C LEU A 55 -9.56 26.37 23.97
N GLN A 56 -9.71 26.83 25.21
CA GLN A 56 -10.14 28.22 25.50
C GLN A 56 -9.13 29.27 25.03
N PHE A 57 -7.85 28.89 24.88
CA PHE A 57 -6.77 29.79 24.44
C PHE A 57 -6.06 29.30 23.18
N ASN A 58 -6.63 28.35 22.44
CA ASN A 58 -6.05 27.74 21.22
C ASN A 58 -4.59 27.26 21.37
N ASN A 59 -4.24 26.76 22.55
CA ASN A 59 -2.93 26.17 22.81
C ASN A 59 -2.96 24.68 22.44
N ASN A 60 -2.09 24.26 21.53
CA ASN A 60 -1.80 22.86 21.22
C ASN A 60 -0.29 22.74 20.97
N LYS A 61 0.47 22.44 22.03
CA LYS A 61 1.93 22.56 22.05
C LYS A 61 2.59 21.27 22.53
N PHE A 62 3.69 20.90 21.91
CA PHE A 62 4.53 19.79 22.36
C PHE A 62 5.84 20.30 22.96
N TYR A 63 6.45 19.48 23.82
CA TYR A 63 7.79 19.70 24.37
C TYR A 63 8.50 18.36 24.51
N VAL A 64 9.59 18.15 23.76
CA VAL A 64 10.50 17.01 23.88
C VAL A 64 11.71 17.45 24.72
N LEU A 65 12.17 16.57 25.59
CA LEU A 65 13.33 16.79 26.46
C LEU A 65 14.11 15.47 26.57
N GLN A 66 15.38 15.51 26.19
CA GLN A 66 16.28 14.34 26.12
C GLN A 66 17.63 14.66 26.77
N LEU A 67 18.18 13.71 27.53
CA LEU A 67 19.58 13.72 27.96
C LEU A 67 20.36 12.77 27.06
N LEU A 68 21.43 13.25 26.46
CA LEU A 68 22.24 12.56 25.47
C LEU A 68 23.66 12.34 26.01
N GLU A 69 24.25 11.19 25.69
CA GLU A 69 25.66 10.86 25.90
C GLU A 69 26.32 10.59 24.53
N ASP A 70 27.45 11.25 24.25
CA ASP A 70 28.21 11.04 23.02
C ASP A 70 28.95 9.68 23.06
N ASP A 71 28.92 8.93 21.95
CA ASP A 71 29.55 7.59 21.82
C ASP A 71 31.09 7.66 21.74
N GLY A 72 31.64 8.86 21.51
CA GLY A 72 33.07 9.12 21.40
C GLY A 72 33.68 9.57 22.74
N PRO A 73 34.11 10.84 22.89
CA PRO A 73 34.51 11.35 24.19
C PRO A 73 33.29 11.42 25.10
N ARG A 74 33.43 10.98 26.35
CA ARG A 74 32.32 10.94 27.31
C ARG A 74 31.83 12.35 27.63
N SER A 75 30.76 12.74 26.96
CA SER A 75 30.22 14.09 26.88
C SER A 75 28.70 14.00 26.94
N TYR A 76 28.07 14.87 27.72
CA TYR A 76 26.63 14.88 27.95
C TYR A 76 26.02 16.17 27.46
N SER A 77 24.83 16.07 26.88
CA SER A 77 24.05 17.23 26.45
C SER A 77 22.57 17.07 26.76
N VAL A 78 21.89 18.16 27.07
CA VAL A 78 20.42 18.18 27.20
C VAL A 78 19.83 18.84 25.96
N TRP A 79 19.08 18.06 25.19
CA TRP A 79 18.37 18.53 24.01
C TRP A 79 16.90 18.77 24.32
N THR A 80 16.37 19.86 23.81
CA THR A 80 14.96 20.22 23.94
C THR A 80 14.39 20.66 22.60
N ARG A 81 13.15 20.28 22.31
CA ARG A 81 12.42 20.70 21.12
C ARG A 81 10.97 21.02 21.45
N TRP A 82 10.45 22.14 20.99
CA TRP A 82 9.09 22.56 21.31
C TRP A 82 8.44 23.33 20.18
N GLY A 83 7.11 23.29 20.12
CA GLY A 83 6.38 23.97 19.07
C GLY A 83 4.89 23.64 19.09
N ARG A 84 4.20 24.05 18.02
CA ARG A 84 2.80 23.64 17.79
C ARG A 84 2.79 22.23 17.21
N VAL A 85 1.94 21.35 17.71
CA VAL A 85 1.81 19.98 17.20
C VAL A 85 1.50 20.00 15.69
N GLY A 86 2.24 19.21 14.90
CA GLY A 86 2.10 19.13 13.44
C GLY A 86 2.83 20.23 12.65
N ARG A 87 3.65 21.08 13.30
CA ARG A 87 4.52 22.08 12.64
C ARG A 87 5.98 21.86 13.07
N PRO A 88 6.96 22.28 12.25
CA PRO A 88 8.35 22.36 12.68
C PRO A 88 8.47 23.17 13.99
N GLY A 89 9.15 22.61 14.98
CA GLY A 89 9.39 23.25 16.28
C GLY A 89 10.70 24.03 16.32
N GLN A 90 10.90 24.79 17.40
CA GLN A 90 12.21 25.30 17.80
C GLN A 90 12.95 24.23 18.61
N HIS A 91 14.27 24.27 18.63
CA HIS A 91 15.09 23.39 19.45
C HIS A 91 16.22 24.15 20.12
N ALA A 92 16.73 23.59 21.21
CA ALA A 92 17.94 24.05 21.88
C ALA A 92 18.73 22.85 22.40
N LEU A 93 20.06 22.97 22.36
CA LEU A 93 20.99 22.00 22.88
C LEU A 93 21.86 22.68 23.93
N VAL A 94 21.98 22.08 25.11
CA VAL A 94 22.85 22.56 26.19
C VAL A 94 23.91 21.49 26.44
N SER A 95 25.15 21.76 26.04
CA SER A 95 26.28 20.87 26.33
C SER A 95 26.74 21.04 27.78
N CYS A 96 26.99 19.93 28.45
CA CYS A 96 27.51 19.86 29.83
C CYS A 96 28.93 19.26 29.87
N ALA A 97 29.56 19.06 28.71
CA ALA A 97 30.83 18.33 28.59
C ALA A 97 30.78 17.01 29.39
N GLY A 98 31.83 16.67 30.15
CA GLY A 98 31.85 15.43 30.94
C GLY A 98 30.99 15.43 32.22
N ASP A 99 30.21 16.48 32.51
CA ASP A 99 29.46 16.62 33.77
C ASP A 99 28.02 16.07 33.64
N LEU A 100 27.87 14.78 33.97
CA LEU A 100 26.58 14.10 34.02
C LEU A 100 25.65 14.68 35.10
N ALA A 101 26.19 15.12 36.24
CA ALA A 101 25.38 15.63 37.35
C ALA A 101 24.69 16.93 36.94
N GLN A 102 25.42 17.82 36.28
CA GLN A 102 24.88 19.04 35.69
C GLN A 102 23.82 18.73 34.62
N ALA A 103 24.06 17.77 33.72
CA ALA A 103 23.09 17.38 32.70
C ALA A 103 21.77 16.87 33.32
N LYS A 104 21.85 16.00 34.33
CA LYS A 104 20.69 15.52 35.08
C LYS A 104 19.95 16.65 35.80
N GLU A 105 20.67 17.59 36.44
CA GLU A 105 20.05 18.75 37.09
C GLU A 105 19.27 19.60 36.09
N ILE A 106 19.87 19.93 34.93
CA ILE A 106 19.21 20.72 33.89
C ILE A 106 17.95 20.01 33.38
N PHE A 107 18.05 18.71 33.09
CA PHE A 107 16.93 17.90 32.62
C PHE A 107 15.77 17.91 33.63
N THR A 108 16.05 17.51 34.88
CA THR A 108 15.03 17.40 35.94
C THR A 108 14.41 18.75 36.29
N LYS A 109 15.20 19.83 36.32
CA LYS A 109 14.72 21.20 36.52
C LYS A 109 13.78 21.65 35.40
N LYS A 110 14.11 21.31 34.14
CA LYS A 110 13.24 21.61 32.99
C LYS A 110 11.95 20.82 33.05
N PHE A 111 12.01 19.53 33.37
CA PHE A 111 10.84 18.68 33.57
C PHE A 111 9.91 19.29 34.63
N LEU A 112 10.45 19.61 35.82
CA LEU A 112 9.70 20.21 36.92
C LEU A 112 9.07 21.56 36.55
N ASP A 113 9.77 22.42 35.79
CA ASP A 113 9.20 23.70 35.32
C ASP A 113 7.98 23.50 34.41
N LYS A 114 8.06 22.52 33.49
CA LYS A 114 7.03 22.26 32.48
C LYS A 114 5.83 21.48 33.02
N THR A 115 6.04 20.59 33.97
CA THR A 115 5.01 19.66 34.46
C THR A 115 4.57 19.89 35.90
N LYS A 116 5.39 20.57 36.71
CA LYS A 116 5.24 20.68 38.18
C LYS A 116 5.31 19.34 38.92
N ASN A 117 5.88 18.32 38.29
CA ASN A 117 6.15 17.02 38.90
C ASN A 117 7.68 16.79 39.00
N HIS A 118 8.13 16.07 40.03
CA HIS A 118 9.53 15.67 40.14
C HIS A 118 9.83 14.48 39.21
N TRP A 119 10.97 14.51 38.52
CA TRP A 119 11.35 13.43 37.59
C TRP A 119 11.44 12.05 38.27
N ALA A 120 11.97 11.98 39.48
CA ALA A 120 12.08 10.75 40.25
C ALA A 120 10.73 10.13 40.62
N GLU A 121 9.66 10.93 40.65
CA GLU A 121 8.30 10.50 41.03
C GLU A 121 7.36 10.42 39.81
N ARG A 122 7.91 10.44 38.59
CA ARG A 122 7.14 10.45 37.34
C ARG A 122 6.21 9.23 37.18
N CYS A 123 6.46 8.13 37.89
CA CYS A 123 5.57 6.97 37.93
C CYS A 123 4.19 7.31 38.53
N ASN A 124 4.13 8.32 39.39
CA ASN A 124 2.93 8.83 40.04
C ASN A 124 2.54 10.21 39.48
N PHE A 125 2.83 10.47 38.21
CA PHE A 125 2.61 11.76 37.56
C PHE A 125 1.17 12.27 37.76
N GLN A 126 1.03 13.52 38.21
CA GLN A 126 -0.26 14.18 38.35
C GLN A 126 -0.33 15.41 37.44
N LYS A 127 -1.28 15.39 36.52
CA LYS A 127 -1.52 16.51 35.61
C LYS A 127 -1.96 17.75 36.41
N VAL A 128 -1.15 18.82 36.38
CA VAL A 128 -1.50 20.16 36.91
C VAL A 128 -2.17 21.06 35.85
N PRO A 129 -3.35 21.67 36.12
CA PRO A 129 -3.98 22.67 35.26
C PRO A 129 -3.01 23.75 34.75
N GLY A 130 -3.07 24.09 33.46
CA GLY A 130 -2.18 25.11 32.86
C GLY A 130 -0.72 24.68 32.64
N LYS A 131 -0.33 23.44 32.96
CA LYS A 131 0.99 22.85 32.68
C LYS A 131 0.92 21.73 31.63
N TYR A 132 2.09 21.26 31.18
CA TYR A 132 2.18 20.15 30.24
C TYR A 132 1.83 18.83 30.93
N ASP A 133 1.23 17.92 30.16
CA ASP A 133 0.95 16.55 30.54
C ASP A 133 2.05 15.61 30.01
N LEU A 134 2.22 14.47 30.66
CA LEU A 134 3.21 13.45 30.29
C LEU A 134 2.59 12.50 29.27
N LEU A 135 3.21 12.36 28.11
CA LEU A 135 2.86 11.29 27.17
C LEU A 135 3.76 10.08 27.46
N HIS A 136 3.13 8.92 27.70
CA HIS A 136 3.85 7.66 27.70
C HIS A 136 4.26 7.36 26.25
N MET A 137 5.53 7.60 25.97
CA MET A 137 6.16 7.13 24.75
C MET A 137 6.67 5.73 25.06
N ASP A 138 6.32 4.74 24.25
CA ASP A 138 7.05 3.48 24.26
C ASP A 138 8.52 3.84 24.01
N THR A 139 9.38 3.66 25.02
CA THR A 139 10.82 3.77 24.82
C THR A 139 11.17 2.92 23.60
N PRO A 140 12.01 3.40 22.66
CA PRO A 140 12.41 2.59 21.53
C PRO A 140 13.24 1.42 22.05
N GLN A 141 12.55 0.35 22.46
CA GLN A 141 13.15 -0.97 22.54
C GLN A 141 13.72 -1.23 21.14
N PRO A 142 14.92 -1.82 21.04
CA PRO A 142 15.46 -2.21 19.75
C PRO A 142 14.38 -3.03 19.04
N LYS A 143 13.77 -2.45 18.01
CA LYS A 143 12.73 -3.14 17.23
C LYS A 143 13.39 -4.43 16.76
N PRO A 144 12.83 -5.61 17.08
CA PRO A 144 13.46 -6.84 16.66
C PRO A 144 13.63 -6.80 15.15
N ALA A 145 14.79 -7.25 14.67
CA ALA A 145 15.03 -7.33 13.24
C ALA A 145 13.95 -8.22 12.59
N SER A 146 13.48 -7.81 11.42
CA SER A 146 12.58 -8.63 10.61
C SER A 146 13.21 -9.99 10.31
N ARG A 147 12.42 -11.04 10.32
CA ARG A 147 12.83 -12.41 9.95
C ARG A 147 12.60 -12.72 8.48
N LEU A 148 12.00 -11.80 7.73
CA LEU A 148 11.67 -11.98 6.32
C LEU A 148 12.90 -11.80 5.43
N ASP A 149 12.90 -12.42 4.25
CA ASP A 149 13.89 -12.13 3.20
C ASP A 149 13.86 -10.62 2.87
N HIS A 150 15.04 -10.01 2.73
CA HIS A 150 15.17 -8.59 2.41
C HIS A 150 14.38 -8.16 1.15
N ARG A 151 14.22 -9.03 0.15
CA ARG A 151 13.40 -8.80 -1.05
C ARG A 151 11.92 -8.68 -0.70
N VAL A 152 11.44 -9.52 0.22
CA VAL A 152 10.07 -9.44 0.75
C VAL A 152 9.90 -8.18 1.59
N GLN A 153 10.88 -7.82 2.41
CA GLN A 153 10.85 -6.56 3.17
C GLN A 153 10.77 -5.34 2.25
N ALA A 154 11.55 -5.32 1.16
CA ALA A 154 11.51 -4.26 0.17
C ALA A 154 10.15 -4.18 -0.55
N LEU A 155 9.58 -5.33 -0.93
CA LEU A 155 8.24 -5.40 -1.52
C LEU A 155 7.17 -4.85 -0.54
N LEU A 156 7.21 -5.25 0.72
CA LEU A 156 6.29 -4.75 1.74
C LEU A 156 6.44 -3.25 1.97
N GLY A 157 7.69 -2.76 2.03
CA GLY A 157 7.97 -1.33 2.09
C GLY A 157 7.37 -0.55 0.91
N LEU A 158 7.36 -1.14 -0.28
CA LEU A 158 6.77 -0.55 -1.48
C LEU A 158 5.24 -0.53 -1.44
N ILE A 159 4.58 -1.64 -1.06
CA ILE A 159 3.12 -1.77 -1.15
C ILE A 159 2.38 -1.27 0.09
N CYS A 160 3.04 -1.17 1.25
CA CYS A 160 2.44 -0.69 2.50
C CYS A 160 2.70 0.79 2.78
N ASP A 161 3.22 1.55 1.81
CA ASP A 161 3.46 2.99 1.95
C ASP A 161 2.14 3.80 1.85
N LEU A 162 1.64 4.23 3.01
CA LEU A 162 0.43 5.04 3.12
C LEU A 162 0.56 6.42 2.45
N GLN A 163 1.75 7.01 2.44
CA GLN A 163 1.98 8.30 1.77
C GLN A 163 1.90 8.10 0.26
N ALA A 164 2.50 7.02 -0.27
CA ALA A 164 2.42 6.70 -1.69
C ALA A 164 0.96 6.45 -2.14
N MET A 165 0.14 5.81 -1.30
CA MET A 165 -1.30 5.64 -1.51
C MET A 165 -2.05 6.97 -1.50
N GLU A 166 -1.72 7.88 -0.59
CA GLU A 166 -2.34 9.21 -0.53
C GLU A 166 -2.02 10.04 -1.78
N GLU A 167 -0.76 10.08 -2.18
CA GLU A 167 -0.31 10.77 -3.40
C GLU A 167 -0.99 10.21 -4.66
N MET A 168 -1.22 8.89 -4.73
CA MET A 168 -1.92 8.25 -5.85
C MET A 168 -3.36 8.75 -5.99
N VAL A 169 -4.13 8.82 -4.89
CA VAL A 169 -5.54 9.28 -4.98
C VAL A 169 -5.63 10.79 -5.22
N LEU A 170 -4.64 11.57 -4.77
CA LEU A 170 -4.52 12.99 -5.08
C LEU A 170 -4.30 13.22 -6.59
N GLU A 171 -3.50 12.39 -7.25
CA GLU A 171 -3.33 12.43 -8.70
C GLU A 171 -4.66 12.22 -9.43
N MET A 172 -5.48 11.31 -8.92
CA MET A 172 -6.85 11.00 -9.39
C MET A 172 -7.90 12.06 -8.98
N LYS A 173 -7.45 13.18 -8.39
CA LYS A 173 -8.25 14.34 -7.97
C LYS A 173 -9.17 14.12 -6.78
N TYR A 174 -8.94 13.09 -5.98
CA TYR A 174 -9.67 12.86 -4.73
C TYR A 174 -9.21 13.84 -3.63
N ASP A 175 -10.17 14.39 -2.87
CA ASP A 175 -9.88 15.37 -1.81
C ASP A 175 -9.61 14.68 -0.47
N THR A 176 -8.34 14.36 -0.21
CA THR A 176 -7.92 13.70 1.04
C THR A 176 -8.03 14.62 2.26
N LYS A 177 -8.11 15.94 2.07
CA LYS A 177 -8.29 16.91 3.17
C LYS A 177 -9.72 16.90 3.69
N LYS A 178 -10.71 16.87 2.79
CA LYS A 178 -12.13 16.77 3.17
C LYS A 178 -12.53 15.35 3.58
N ALA A 179 -12.01 14.34 2.90
CA ALA A 179 -12.29 12.95 3.21
C ALA A 179 -10.99 12.14 3.38
N PRO A 180 -10.35 12.24 4.57
CA PRO A 180 -9.13 11.50 4.86
C PRO A 180 -9.33 10.00 4.70
N LEU A 181 -8.35 9.33 4.08
CA LEU A 181 -8.41 7.91 3.75
C LEU A 181 -8.74 7.02 4.96
N GLY A 182 -8.22 7.36 6.14
CA GLY A 182 -8.50 6.61 7.37
C GLY A 182 -9.92 6.73 7.92
N LYS A 183 -10.77 7.60 7.35
CA LYS A 183 -12.19 7.73 7.69
C LYS A 183 -13.12 7.22 6.60
N LEU A 184 -12.55 6.74 5.49
CA LEU A 184 -13.34 6.21 4.38
C LEU A 184 -14.02 4.91 4.79
N THR A 185 -15.33 4.82 4.54
CA THR A 185 -16.14 3.64 4.85
C THR A 185 -16.52 2.87 3.59
N VAL A 186 -16.81 1.58 3.74
CA VAL A 186 -17.27 0.72 2.64
C VAL A 186 -18.60 1.23 2.09
N GLU A 187 -19.47 1.74 2.95
CA GLU A 187 -20.76 2.32 2.60
C GLU A 187 -20.59 3.56 1.72
N GLN A 188 -19.58 4.40 1.99
CA GLN A 188 -19.29 5.58 1.17
C GLN A 188 -18.84 5.19 -0.24
N ILE A 189 -17.96 4.18 -0.35
CA ILE A 189 -17.48 3.66 -1.64
C ILE A 189 -18.66 3.07 -2.43
N ARG A 190 -19.49 2.25 -1.77
CA ARG A 190 -20.73 1.70 -2.36
C ARG A 190 -21.65 2.81 -2.86
N ALA A 191 -21.87 3.86 -2.06
CA ALA A 191 -22.68 5.01 -2.46
C ALA A 191 -22.09 5.74 -3.67
N GLY A 192 -20.76 5.83 -3.77
CA GLY A 192 -20.05 6.34 -4.94
C GLY A 192 -20.34 5.52 -6.20
N PHE A 193 -20.25 4.19 -6.10
CA PHE A 193 -20.56 3.29 -7.22
C PHE A 193 -22.02 3.44 -7.68
N GLN A 194 -22.97 3.49 -6.74
CA GLN A 194 -24.38 3.72 -7.04
C GLN A 194 -24.63 5.05 -7.77
N SER A 195 -23.90 6.12 -7.42
CA SER A 195 -23.99 7.38 -8.17
C SER A 195 -23.40 7.29 -9.57
N LEU A 196 -22.32 6.52 -9.77
CA LEU A 196 -21.78 6.28 -11.11
C LEU A 196 -22.72 5.44 -11.97
N GLN A 197 -23.53 4.53 -11.40
CA GLN A 197 -24.58 3.83 -12.15
C GLN A 197 -25.64 4.77 -12.71
N LYS A 198 -25.94 5.85 -11.99
CA LYS A 198 -26.85 6.90 -12.50
C LYS A 198 -26.21 7.64 -13.67
N VAL A 199 -24.93 8.01 -13.55
CA VAL A 199 -24.17 8.63 -14.65
C VAL A 199 -24.17 7.71 -15.87
N GLU A 200 -23.87 6.41 -15.69
CA GLU A 200 -23.93 5.39 -16.73
C GLU A 200 -25.30 5.34 -17.42
N ALA A 201 -26.39 5.29 -16.65
CA ALA A 201 -27.74 5.22 -17.20
C ALA A 201 -28.07 6.45 -18.07
N VAL A 202 -27.64 7.64 -17.65
CA VAL A 202 -27.82 8.89 -18.41
C VAL A 202 -26.98 8.89 -19.68
N LEU A 203 -25.71 8.45 -19.62
CA LEU A 203 -24.83 8.32 -20.78
C LEU A 203 -25.38 7.33 -21.81
N ARG A 204 -25.93 6.19 -21.36
CA ARG A 204 -26.59 5.21 -22.25
C ARG A 204 -27.80 5.80 -22.98
N ALA A 205 -28.56 6.66 -22.32
CA ALA A 205 -29.69 7.35 -22.92
C ALA A 205 -29.27 8.47 -23.90
N GLY A 206 -27.97 8.81 -23.96
CA GLY A 206 -27.45 9.88 -24.81
C GLY A 206 -27.80 11.29 -24.31
N ASP A 207 -28.19 11.44 -23.05
CA ASP A 207 -28.54 12.74 -22.47
C ASP A 207 -27.27 13.46 -21.95
N THR A 208 -26.95 14.61 -22.55
CA THR A 208 -25.80 15.45 -22.16
C THR A 208 -26.22 16.74 -21.44
N GLY A 209 -27.49 16.86 -21.07
CA GLY A 209 -28.11 18.06 -20.51
C GLY A 209 -28.20 18.04 -18.99
N ARG A 210 -29.37 18.42 -18.47
CA ARG A 210 -29.59 18.64 -17.04
C ARG A 210 -29.49 17.34 -16.22
N ALA A 211 -29.97 16.21 -16.74
CA ALA A 211 -29.91 14.94 -16.02
C ALA A 211 -28.45 14.50 -15.78
N LEU A 212 -27.57 14.71 -16.77
CA LEU A 212 -26.15 14.39 -16.63
C LEU A 212 -25.47 15.28 -15.59
N LEU A 213 -25.79 16.57 -15.59
CA LEU A 213 -25.30 17.52 -14.60
C LEU A 213 -25.72 17.11 -13.18
N GLU A 214 -26.99 16.77 -12.98
CA GLU A 214 -27.51 16.34 -11.67
C GLU A 214 -26.87 15.03 -11.20
N ALA A 215 -26.68 14.05 -12.09
CA ALA A 215 -25.99 12.80 -11.78
C ALA A 215 -24.50 13.01 -11.43
N CYS A 216 -23.80 13.88 -12.17
CA CYS A 216 -22.41 14.24 -11.86
C CYS A 216 -22.31 14.98 -10.51
N ASN A 217 -23.23 15.90 -10.23
CA ASN A 217 -23.28 16.59 -8.94
C ASN A 217 -23.49 15.62 -7.78
N GLU A 218 -24.36 14.63 -7.94
CA GLU A 218 -24.57 13.59 -6.94
C GLU A 218 -23.28 12.79 -6.70
N PHE A 219 -22.57 12.40 -7.75
CA PHE A 219 -21.30 11.70 -7.62
C PHE A 219 -20.24 12.53 -6.89
N TYR A 220 -19.98 13.78 -7.30
CA TYR A 220 -18.97 14.63 -6.66
C TYR A 220 -19.33 15.06 -5.23
N THR A 221 -20.61 15.04 -4.88
CA THR A 221 -21.07 15.23 -3.50
C THR A 221 -20.73 14.02 -2.63
N ARG A 222 -20.91 12.82 -3.17
CA ARG A 222 -20.60 11.55 -2.46
C ARG A 222 -19.11 11.25 -2.44
N VAL A 223 -18.37 11.62 -3.47
CA VAL A 223 -16.94 11.32 -3.60
C VAL A 223 -16.20 12.65 -3.71
N PRO A 224 -15.67 13.20 -2.61
CA PRO A 224 -15.04 14.51 -2.61
C PRO A 224 -13.86 14.57 -3.58
N HIS A 225 -13.85 15.59 -4.42
CA HIS A 225 -12.78 15.87 -5.37
C HIS A 225 -12.23 17.28 -5.16
N ASP A 226 -10.94 17.47 -5.42
CA ASP A 226 -10.29 18.77 -5.43
C ASP A 226 -10.02 19.23 -6.87
N PHE A 227 -10.86 20.16 -7.34
CA PHE A 227 -10.73 20.80 -8.65
C PHE A 227 -10.12 22.21 -8.56
N GLY A 228 -9.66 22.63 -7.37
CA GLY A 228 -9.25 23.99 -7.09
C GLY A 228 -10.42 24.98 -7.25
N LEU A 229 -10.18 26.08 -7.96
CA LEU A 229 -11.19 27.10 -8.25
C LEU A 229 -12.01 26.82 -9.52
N ARG A 230 -11.72 25.72 -10.22
CA ARG A 230 -12.42 25.37 -11.46
C ARG A 230 -13.74 24.68 -11.16
N THR A 231 -14.73 24.89 -12.03
CA THR A 231 -15.98 24.14 -12.00
C THR A 231 -15.70 22.64 -12.18
N PRO A 232 -16.31 21.76 -11.35
CA PRO A 232 -16.21 20.31 -11.55
C PRO A 232 -16.58 19.90 -12.98
N PRO A 233 -15.76 19.09 -13.67
CA PRO A 233 -16.05 18.67 -15.04
C PRO A 233 -17.18 17.63 -15.07
N LEU A 234 -18.02 17.69 -16.11
CA LEU A 234 -18.99 16.62 -16.37
C LEU A 234 -18.29 15.34 -16.82
N ILE A 235 -18.83 14.19 -16.42
CA ILE A 235 -18.42 12.87 -16.93
C ILE A 235 -19.23 12.62 -18.20
N ARG A 236 -18.63 12.84 -19.38
CA ARG A 236 -19.32 12.83 -20.68
C ARG A 236 -19.00 11.60 -21.51
N THR A 237 -17.89 10.94 -21.22
CA THR A 237 -17.39 9.81 -22.00
C THR A 237 -17.31 8.54 -21.15
N TRP A 238 -17.33 7.39 -21.84
CA TRP A 238 -17.12 6.09 -21.20
C TRP A 238 -15.74 5.99 -20.52
N GLN A 239 -14.73 6.64 -21.10
CA GLN A 239 -13.39 6.69 -20.53
C GLN A 239 -13.37 7.46 -19.21
N GLU A 240 -13.96 8.66 -19.15
CA GLU A 240 -14.04 9.43 -17.90
C GLU A 240 -14.83 8.68 -16.82
N LEU A 241 -15.90 7.96 -17.20
CA LEU A 241 -16.64 7.11 -16.27
C LEU A 241 -15.74 5.99 -15.72
N GLN A 242 -14.96 5.34 -16.59
CA GLN A 242 -14.04 4.27 -16.21
C GLN A 242 -12.93 4.77 -15.27
N GLU A 243 -12.39 5.96 -15.49
CA GLU A 243 -11.41 6.59 -14.58
C GLU A 243 -12.01 6.80 -13.18
N LYS A 244 -13.30 7.14 -13.07
CA LYS A 244 -13.98 7.28 -11.78
C LYS A 244 -14.30 5.94 -11.12
N VAL A 245 -14.59 4.90 -11.91
CA VAL A 245 -14.69 3.53 -11.40
C VAL A 245 -13.35 3.08 -10.80
N GLN A 246 -12.25 3.29 -11.52
CA GLN A 246 -10.90 2.95 -11.05
C GLN A 246 -10.52 3.70 -9.76
N LEU A 247 -10.96 4.96 -9.61
CA LEU A 247 -10.77 5.71 -8.36
C LEU A 247 -11.46 5.00 -7.19
N LEU A 248 -12.72 4.60 -7.34
CA LEU A 248 -13.47 3.93 -6.28
C LEU A 248 -12.90 2.55 -5.94
N GLU A 249 -12.41 1.81 -6.93
CA GLU A 249 -11.68 0.56 -6.71
C GLU A 249 -10.42 0.79 -5.89
N ALA A 250 -9.58 1.75 -6.30
CA ALA A 250 -8.35 2.09 -5.58
C ALA A 250 -8.63 2.54 -4.14
N LEU A 251 -9.66 3.36 -3.94
CA LEU A 251 -10.11 3.77 -2.61
C LEU A 251 -10.55 2.56 -1.75
N GLY A 252 -11.21 1.57 -2.35
CA GLY A 252 -11.57 0.32 -1.69
C GLY A 252 -10.36 -0.50 -1.26
N GLU A 253 -9.35 -0.63 -2.12
CA GLU A 253 -8.12 -1.36 -1.78
C GLU A 253 -7.31 -0.64 -0.70
N ILE A 254 -7.20 0.69 -0.77
CA ILE A 254 -6.55 1.50 0.27
C ILE A 254 -7.29 1.38 1.60
N GLN A 255 -8.62 1.36 1.58
CA GLN A 255 -9.42 1.20 2.81
C GLN A 255 -9.09 -0.12 3.50
N ILE A 256 -8.94 -1.20 2.71
CA ILE A 256 -8.50 -2.50 3.22
C ILE A 256 -7.10 -2.40 3.79
N ALA A 257 -6.15 -1.79 3.05
CA ALA A 257 -4.78 -1.64 3.50
C ALA A 257 -4.67 -0.88 4.84
N ILE A 258 -5.41 0.23 4.99
CA ILE A 258 -5.46 1.01 6.23
C ILE A 258 -6.10 0.20 7.36
N LYS A 259 -7.17 -0.55 7.07
CA LYS A 259 -7.81 -1.42 8.08
C LYS A 259 -6.83 -2.48 8.57
N LEU A 260 -6.07 -3.11 7.68
CA LEU A 260 -5.06 -4.10 8.03
C LEU A 260 -3.94 -3.46 8.87
N ALA A 261 -3.41 -2.31 8.45
CA ALA A 261 -2.37 -1.58 9.20
C ALA A 261 -2.81 -1.16 10.62
N ARG A 262 -4.11 -0.89 10.83
CA ARG A 262 -4.65 -0.50 12.16
C ARG A 262 -4.80 -1.64 13.15
N LEU A 263 -4.92 -2.88 12.68
CA LEU A 263 -4.99 -4.05 13.56
C LEU A 263 -3.67 -4.30 14.32
N GLU A 264 -2.62 -3.49 14.06
CA GLU A 264 -1.22 -3.77 14.39
C GLU A 264 -0.64 -2.92 15.53
N LEU A 265 -1.47 -2.33 16.40
CA LEU A 265 -0.99 -1.44 17.48
C LEU A 265 -0.33 -2.15 18.67
N HIS A 266 -0.39 -3.48 18.77
CA HIS A 266 0.07 -4.20 19.97
C HIS A 266 0.87 -5.46 19.58
N GLY A 267 2.16 -5.50 19.94
CA GLY A 267 3.00 -6.70 19.81
C GLY A 267 4.49 -6.38 19.76
N GLN A 268 5.32 -7.32 20.23
CA GLN A 268 6.78 -7.18 20.24
C GLN A 268 7.45 -7.47 18.88
N GLU A 269 6.69 -7.83 17.86
CA GLU A 269 7.25 -8.21 16.55
C GLU A 269 7.62 -7.00 15.68
N HIS A 270 8.44 -7.21 14.65
CA HIS A 270 8.75 -6.17 13.68
C HIS A 270 7.48 -5.80 12.85
N PRO A 271 7.25 -4.51 12.53
CA PRO A 271 6.06 -4.09 11.78
C PRO A 271 5.86 -4.79 10.44
N LEU A 272 6.93 -4.99 9.65
CA LEU A 272 6.82 -5.67 8.34
C LEU A 272 6.39 -7.13 8.48
N ASP A 273 6.86 -7.83 9.50
CA ASP A 273 6.51 -9.23 9.77
C ASP A 273 5.04 -9.35 10.14
N ARG A 274 4.52 -8.35 10.87
CA ARG A 274 3.08 -8.23 11.10
C ARG A 274 2.29 -7.98 9.84
N SER A 275 2.69 -6.99 9.05
CA SER A 275 2.02 -6.69 7.79
C SER A 275 2.01 -7.91 6.87
N TYR A 276 3.13 -8.63 6.76
CA TYR A 276 3.26 -9.89 6.00
C TYR A 276 2.27 -10.95 6.47
N ARG A 277 2.18 -11.22 7.78
CA ARG A 277 1.23 -12.19 8.30
C ARG A 277 -0.21 -11.78 8.03
N THR A 278 -0.52 -10.50 8.19
CA THR A 278 -1.84 -9.94 7.96
C THR A 278 -2.26 -10.04 6.49
N LEU A 279 -1.31 -10.02 5.54
CA LEU A 279 -1.58 -10.32 4.13
C LEU A 279 -2.09 -11.75 3.94
N GLY A 280 -1.76 -12.71 4.81
CA GLY A 280 -2.21 -14.11 4.65
C GLY A 280 -1.80 -14.73 3.31
N CYS A 281 -0.70 -14.25 2.74
CA CYS A 281 -0.17 -14.64 1.44
C CYS A 281 1.32 -14.87 1.56
N GLU A 282 1.73 -16.13 1.41
CA GLU A 282 3.14 -16.50 1.41
C GLU A 282 3.79 -15.99 0.12
N LEU A 283 4.82 -15.16 0.28
CA LEU A 283 5.68 -14.67 -0.79
C LEU A 283 7.05 -15.32 -0.64
N HIS A 284 7.47 -16.12 -1.61
CA HIS A 284 8.82 -16.68 -1.65
C HIS A 284 9.57 -16.12 -2.87
N PRO A 285 10.66 -15.38 -2.67
CA PRO A 285 11.48 -14.88 -3.77
C PRO A 285 12.01 -16.02 -4.64
N LEU A 286 12.11 -15.78 -5.94
CA LEU A 286 12.73 -16.67 -6.91
C LEU A 286 14.18 -16.22 -7.15
N GLU A 287 15.08 -17.19 -7.19
CA GLU A 287 16.46 -16.94 -7.58
C GLU A 287 16.55 -16.67 -9.09
N ARG A 288 17.40 -15.70 -9.47
CA ARG A 288 17.50 -15.20 -10.85
C ARG A 288 17.96 -16.27 -11.85
N ASP A 289 18.78 -17.21 -11.38
CA ASP A 289 19.29 -18.34 -12.17
C ASP A 289 18.30 -19.50 -12.26
N SER A 290 17.17 -19.46 -11.54
CA SER A 290 16.16 -20.51 -11.58
C SER A 290 15.45 -20.57 -12.94
N ALA A 291 15.07 -21.78 -13.36
CA ALA A 291 14.31 -22.00 -14.59
C ALA A 291 12.97 -21.24 -14.59
N HIS A 292 12.30 -21.16 -13.44
CA HIS A 292 11.08 -20.36 -13.28
C HIS A 292 11.34 -18.89 -13.58
N PHE A 293 12.35 -18.26 -12.95
CA PHE A 293 12.65 -16.84 -13.18
C PHE A 293 12.95 -16.56 -14.66
N GLN A 294 13.76 -17.39 -15.31
CA GLN A 294 14.10 -17.24 -16.73
C GLN A 294 12.87 -17.36 -17.65
N VAL A 295 11.94 -18.27 -17.36
CA VAL A 295 10.68 -18.39 -18.11
C VAL A 295 9.81 -17.15 -17.90
N LEU A 296 9.69 -16.64 -16.67
CA LEU A 296 8.90 -15.45 -16.36
C LEU A 296 9.47 -14.20 -17.04
N GLU A 297 10.79 -14.03 -17.02
CA GLU A 297 11.49 -12.95 -17.72
C GLU A 297 11.27 -13.05 -19.24
N ARG A 298 11.46 -14.25 -19.81
CA ARG A 298 11.20 -14.49 -21.23
C ARG A 298 9.74 -14.19 -21.58
N TYR A 299 8.78 -14.57 -20.73
CA TYR A 299 7.37 -14.29 -20.97
C TYR A 299 7.08 -12.79 -20.95
N LEU A 300 7.62 -12.06 -19.95
CA LEU A 300 7.50 -10.61 -19.82
C LEU A 300 8.01 -9.90 -21.09
N LEU A 301 9.22 -10.23 -21.53
CA LEU A 301 9.90 -9.55 -22.64
C LEU A 301 9.35 -9.95 -24.01
N SER A 302 9.08 -11.25 -24.24
CA SER A 302 8.59 -11.72 -25.54
C SER A 302 7.17 -11.29 -25.85
N THR A 303 6.37 -10.95 -24.84
CA THR A 303 4.98 -10.49 -24.99
C THR A 303 4.80 -9.00 -24.77
N HIS A 304 5.90 -8.22 -24.86
CA HIS A 304 5.81 -6.77 -24.95
C HIS A 304 5.21 -6.38 -26.31
N ALA A 305 4.00 -5.85 -26.28
CA ALA A 305 3.24 -5.52 -27.47
C ALA A 305 3.92 -4.43 -28.33
N PRO A 306 4.00 -4.58 -29.66
CA PRO A 306 4.75 -3.68 -30.52
C PRO A 306 4.14 -2.29 -30.65
N THR A 307 2.90 -2.06 -30.21
CA THR A 307 2.27 -0.72 -30.19
C THR A 307 2.54 0.03 -28.88
N HIS A 308 3.06 -0.60 -27.84
CA HIS A 308 3.34 0.03 -26.54
C HIS A 308 4.83 0.42 -26.46
N ARG A 309 5.25 1.41 -27.24
CA ARG A 309 6.67 1.76 -27.44
C ARG A 309 7.19 2.85 -26.50
N ASP A 310 6.31 3.48 -25.73
CA ASP A 310 6.65 4.61 -24.87
C ASP A 310 7.53 4.22 -23.67
N TYR A 311 7.60 2.92 -23.37
CA TYR A 311 8.43 2.35 -22.31
C TYR A 311 8.97 0.97 -22.68
N SER A 312 10.05 0.57 -22.04
CA SER A 312 10.51 -0.82 -21.93
C SER A 312 10.35 -1.33 -20.50
N MET A 313 10.41 -2.64 -20.32
CA MET A 313 10.26 -3.31 -19.03
C MET A 313 11.49 -4.15 -18.69
N GLU A 314 11.91 -4.12 -17.42
CA GLU A 314 12.97 -4.93 -16.85
C GLU A 314 12.40 -5.71 -15.65
N LEU A 315 12.62 -7.03 -15.58
CA LEU A 315 12.24 -7.82 -14.43
C LEU A 315 13.27 -7.63 -13.30
N LEU A 316 12.85 -6.98 -12.21
CA LEU A 316 13.70 -6.79 -11.04
C LEU A 316 13.69 -8.02 -10.16
N GLU A 317 12.53 -8.39 -9.63
CA GLU A 317 12.36 -9.50 -8.70
C GLU A 317 11.10 -10.28 -9.05
N ALA A 318 11.06 -11.57 -8.73
CA ALA A 318 9.88 -12.40 -8.90
C ALA A 318 9.65 -13.22 -7.63
N PHE A 319 8.39 -13.41 -7.28
CA PHE A 319 7.97 -14.12 -6.07
C PHE A 319 6.95 -15.19 -6.46
N THR A 320 7.07 -16.39 -5.91
CA THR A 320 5.95 -17.35 -5.91
C THR A 320 4.94 -16.94 -4.84
N LEU A 321 3.67 -17.19 -5.14
CA LEU A 321 2.55 -16.83 -4.29
C LEU A 321 1.82 -18.07 -3.79
N ARG A 322 1.47 -18.06 -2.50
CA ARG A 322 0.49 -19.00 -1.94
C ARG A 322 -0.39 -18.27 -0.92
N ARG A 323 -1.63 -17.99 -1.31
CA ARG A 323 -2.61 -17.36 -0.43
C ARG A 323 -3.47 -18.40 0.28
N ALA A 324 -3.57 -18.30 1.60
CA ALA A 324 -4.28 -19.28 2.42
C ALA A 324 -5.81 -19.26 2.20
N GLY A 325 -6.36 -18.11 1.81
CA GLY A 325 -7.80 -17.89 1.61
C GLY A 325 -8.29 -17.97 0.16
N GLU A 326 -7.52 -18.58 -0.75
CA GLU A 326 -7.99 -18.80 -2.13
C GLU A 326 -9.18 -19.76 -2.20
N SER A 327 -10.18 -19.38 -3.00
CA SER A 327 -11.27 -20.29 -3.35
C SER A 327 -10.71 -21.58 -3.92
N PRO A 328 -11.34 -22.74 -3.67
CA PRO A 328 -10.90 -24.00 -4.26
C PRO A 328 -10.76 -23.86 -5.78
N PHE A 329 -9.53 -23.97 -6.25
CA PHE A 329 -9.23 -23.75 -7.66
C PHE A 329 -9.88 -24.84 -8.51
N ARG A 330 -10.57 -24.44 -9.58
CA ARG A 330 -11.30 -25.33 -10.49
C ARG A 330 -10.37 -26.05 -11.46
N ALA A 331 -9.41 -26.80 -10.91
CA ALA A 331 -8.36 -27.52 -11.65
C ALA A 331 -8.89 -28.59 -12.62
N SER A 332 -10.15 -29.01 -12.48
CA SER A 332 -10.82 -29.96 -13.38
C SER A 332 -11.21 -29.35 -14.73
N LEU A 333 -11.25 -28.02 -14.84
CA LEU A 333 -11.52 -27.36 -16.12
C LEU A 333 -10.28 -27.46 -17.03
N PRO A 334 -10.46 -27.71 -18.34
CA PRO A 334 -9.37 -27.69 -19.30
C PRO A 334 -8.88 -26.26 -19.57
N ASN A 335 -7.90 -26.10 -20.47
CA ASN A 335 -7.43 -24.79 -20.93
C ASN A 335 -6.98 -23.88 -19.76
N ARG A 336 -6.06 -24.42 -18.94
CA ARG A 336 -5.43 -23.66 -17.86
C ARG A 336 -4.24 -22.89 -18.43
N THR A 337 -4.30 -21.57 -18.31
CA THR A 337 -3.31 -20.68 -18.93
C THR A 337 -2.79 -19.70 -17.89
N LEU A 338 -1.49 -19.45 -17.90
CA LEU A 338 -0.84 -18.46 -17.07
C LEU A 338 -0.97 -17.10 -17.75
N LEU A 339 -1.72 -16.17 -17.15
CA LEU A 339 -2.08 -14.89 -17.76
C LEU A 339 -1.76 -13.69 -16.86
N TRP A 340 -1.50 -12.55 -17.50
CA TRP A 340 -1.08 -11.30 -16.86
C TRP A 340 -2.26 -10.52 -16.30
N HIS A 341 -2.10 -10.00 -15.09
CA HIS A 341 -2.95 -8.99 -14.48
C HIS A 341 -2.08 -7.84 -13.95
N GLY A 342 -2.43 -6.60 -14.28
CA GLY A 342 -1.74 -5.41 -13.79
C GLY A 342 -2.68 -4.53 -12.98
N SER A 343 -2.13 -3.85 -11.98
CA SER A 343 -2.87 -2.94 -11.12
C SER A 343 -1.94 -1.90 -10.51
N ARG A 344 -2.51 -0.76 -10.08
CA ARG A 344 -1.77 0.32 -9.41
C ARG A 344 -1.13 -0.17 -8.12
N LEU A 345 0.00 0.44 -7.75
CA LEU A 345 0.75 0.05 -6.56
C LEU A 345 -0.10 0.01 -5.27
N GLY A 346 -0.99 0.99 -5.08
CA GLY A 346 -1.85 1.07 -3.89
C GLY A 346 -2.88 -0.06 -3.76
N ASN A 347 -3.06 -0.89 -4.79
CA ASN A 347 -4.06 -1.97 -4.80
C ASN A 347 -3.53 -3.31 -4.29
N TRP A 348 -2.20 -3.50 -4.25
CA TRP A 348 -1.61 -4.83 -4.04
C TRP A 348 -1.79 -5.38 -2.64
N VAL A 349 -1.87 -4.55 -1.60
CA VAL A 349 -2.19 -5.03 -0.25
C VAL A 349 -3.57 -5.69 -0.20
N GLY A 350 -4.56 -5.08 -0.87
CA GLY A 350 -5.90 -5.63 -0.98
C GLY A 350 -5.96 -6.89 -1.85
N ILE A 351 -5.29 -6.88 -3.01
CA ILE A 351 -5.20 -8.05 -3.91
C ILE A 351 -4.52 -9.24 -3.23
N LEU A 352 -3.37 -9.03 -2.57
CA LEU A 352 -2.64 -10.12 -1.93
C LEU A 352 -3.40 -10.67 -0.71
N SER A 353 -4.14 -9.83 0.03
CA SER A 353 -4.90 -10.27 1.20
C SER A 353 -6.23 -10.95 0.85
N GLN A 354 -6.96 -10.43 -0.13
CA GLN A 354 -8.32 -10.88 -0.44
C GLN A 354 -8.45 -11.65 -1.75
N GLY A 355 -7.40 -11.64 -2.59
CA GLY A 355 -7.43 -12.16 -3.95
C GLY A 355 -8.06 -11.19 -4.94
N LEU A 356 -8.01 -11.57 -6.22
CA LEU A 356 -8.73 -10.85 -7.29
C LEU A 356 -10.24 -11.05 -7.13
N ARG A 357 -11.01 -9.97 -7.24
CA ARG A 357 -12.46 -9.97 -7.02
C ARG A 357 -13.19 -9.50 -8.26
N VAL A 358 -14.38 -10.05 -8.47
CA VAL A 358 -15.32 -9.50 -9.45
C VAL A 358 -15.84 -8.16 -8.93
N ALA A 359 -15.95 -7.18 -9.82
CA ALA A 359 -16.51 -5.87 -9.49
C ALA A 359 -17.89 -6.00 -8.81
N PRO A 360 -18.18 -5.16 -7.79
CA PRO A 360 -19.40 -5.30 -7.01
C PRO A 360 -20.68 -5.03 -7.85
N PRO A 361 -21.84 -5.56 -7.44
CA PRO A 361 -23.12 -5.34 -8.15
C PRO A 361 -23.48 -3.87 -8.36
N GLU A 362 -23.09 -3.01 -7.42
CA GLU A 362 -23.26 -1.55 -7.46
C GLU A 362 -22.33 -0.83 -8.45
N ALA A 363 -21.28 -1.45 -8.96
CA ALA A 363 -20.43 -0.79 -9.97
C ALA A 363 -21.17 -0.64 -11.32
N PRO A 364 -20.90 0.40 -12.12
CA PRO A 364 -21.32 0.47 -13.52
C PRO A 364 -20.78 -0.72 -14.33
N VAL A 365 -21.51 -1.22 -15.32
CA VAL A 365 -21.02 -2.33 -16.17
C VAL A 365 -20.29 -1.84 -17.42
N THR A 366 -20.61 -0.66 -17.92
CA THR A 366 -20.10 -0.08 -19.19
C THR A 366 -18.65 0.40 -19.08
N GLY A 367 -18.03 0.28 -17.91
CA GLY A 367 -16.57 0.40 -17.73
C GLY A 367 -15.80 -0.91 -17.95
N TYR A 368 -16.51 -2.02 -18.19
CA TYR A 368 -15.96 -3.35 -18.40
C TYR A 368 -16.37 -3.88 -19.77
N MET A 369 -15.40 -4.09 -20.65
CA MET A 369 -15.62 -4.41 -22.07
C MET A 369 -16.47 -5.68 -22.28
N PHE A 370 -16.34 -6.65 -21.38
CA PHE A 370 -17.02 -7.94 -21.42
C PHE A 370 -17.79 -8.23 -20.12
N GLY A 371 -18.35 -7.18 -19.52
CA GLY A 371 -19.11 -7.27 -18.27
C GLY A 371 -18.23 -7.45 -17.03
N LYS A 372 -18.85 -7.57 -15.85
CA LYS A 372 -18.12 -7.63 -14.58
C LYS A 372 -17.48 -9.00 -14.38
N GLY A 373 -16.16 -9.07 -14.46
CA GLY A 373 -15.37 -10.28 -14.25
C GLY A 373 -13.95 -9.93 -13.82
N ILE A 374 -13.09 -10.95 -13.76
CA ILE A 374 -11.65 -10.79 -13.51
C ILE A 374 -10.94 -10.84 -14.86
N TYR A 375 -10.25 -9.75 -15.18
CA TYR A 375 -9.66 -9.49 -16.49
C TYR A 375 -8.17 -9.85 -16.52
N PHE A 376 -7.78 -10.50 -17.60
CA PHE A 376 -6.41 -10.94 -17.87
C PHE A 376 -6.03 -10.70 -19.34
N ALA A 377 -4.72 -10.63 -19.59
CA ALA A 377 -4.15 -10.58 -20.94
C ALA A 377 -3.05 -11.64 -21.11
N ASP A 378 -2.84 -12.09 -22.34
CA ASP A 378 -1.69 -12.90 -22.73
C ASP A 378 -0.46 -12.05 -23.11
N MET A 379 -0.66 -10.75 -23.32
CA MET A 379 0.38 -9.76 -23.60
C MET A 379 0.77 -8.98 -22.33
N SER A 380 2.05 -9.02 -21.95
CA SER A 380 2.55 -8.39 -20.73
C SER A 380 2.28 -6.89 -20.69
N SER A 381 2.62 -6.16 -21.74
CA SER A 381 2.51 -4.69 -21.77
C SER A 381 1.06 -4.20 -21.82
N LYS A 382 0.09 -5.03 -22.25
CA LYS A 382 -1.34 -4.71 -22.13
C LYS A 382 -1.75 -4.63 -20.67
N SER A 383 -1.37 -5.62 -19.86
CA SER A 383 -1.63 -5.60 -18.42
C SER A 383 -0.75 -4.56 -17.72
N ALA A 384 0.48 -4.33 -18.17
CA ALA A 384 1.41 -3.37 -17.57
C ALA A 384 0.90 -1.92 -17.63
N ASN A 385 0.11 -1.56 -18.65
CA ASN A 385 -0.53 -0.24 -18.72
C ASN A 385 -1.45 0.04 -17.52
N TYR A 386 -2.00 -1.00 -16.87
CA TYR A 386 -2.82 -0.86 -15.66
C TYR A 386 -2.01 -0.66 -14.38
N CYS A 387 -0.66 -0.75 -14.44
CA CYS A 387 0.20 -0.39 -13.32
C CYS A 387 0.27 1.14 -13.12
N PHE A 388 0.03 1.92 -14.17
CA PHE A 388 0.18 3.39 -14.18
C PHE A 388 1.54 3.85 -13.63
N ALA A 389 2.61 3.13 -13.99
CA ALA A 389 3.98 3.55 -13.69
C ALA A 389 4.29 4.89 -14.40
N SER A 390 5.21 5.66 -13.82
CA SER A 390 5.62 6.95 -14.35
C SER A 390 7.13 7.13 -14.21
N ARG A 391 7.69 8.21 -14.75
CA ARG A 391 9.13 8.49 -14.58
C ARG A 391 9.53 8.76 -13.14
N GLN A 392 8.62 9.30 -12.34
CA GLN A 392 8.84 9.56 -10.92
C GLN A 392 8.65 8.29 -10.08
N ARG A 393 7.86 7.33 -10.58
CA ARG A 393 7.56 6.05 -9.94
C ARG A 393 7.65 4.95 -10.98
N ASP A 394 8.89 4.57 -11.28
CA ASP A 394 9.26 3.70 -12.38
C ASP A 394 9.15 2.20 -12.03
N VAL A 395 8.86 1.85 -10.78
CA VAL A 395 8.63 0.46 -10.37
C VAL A 395 7.14 0.18 -10.27
N GLY A 396 6.68 -0.87 -10.93
CA GLY A 396 5.34 -1.41 -10.83
C GLY A 396 5.34 -2.91 -10.52
N LEU A 397 4.17 -3.47 -10.26
CA LEU A 397 4.00 -4.90 -10.05
C LEU A 397 3.06 -5.47 -11.11
N LEU A 398 3.37 -6.69 -11.56
CA LEU A 398 2.56 -7.50 -12.45
C LEU A 398 2.31 -8.86 -11.80
N LEU A 399 1.09 -9.37 -11.95
CA LEU A 399 0.67 -10.65 -11.41
C LEU A 399 0.46 -11.64 -12.54
N LEU A 400 0.97 -12.86 -12.36
CA LEU A 400 0.63 -14.01 -13.18
C LEU A 400 -0.25 -14.95 -12.39
N CYS A 401 -1.43 -15.22 -12.95
CA CYS A 401 -2.39 -16.16 -12.40
C CYS A 401 -2.50 -17.38 -13.29
N GLU A 402 -2.59 -18.56 -12.70
CA GLU A 402 -3.11 -19.74 -13.38
C GLU A 402 -4.63 -19.56 -13.48
N VAL A 403 -5.13 -19.40 -14.70
CA VAL A 403 -6.54 -19.16 -14.98
C VAL A 403 -7.13 -20.37 -15.68
N ALA A 404 -8.11 -21.00 -15.05
CA ALA A 404 -8.85 -22.12 -15.60
C ALA A 404 -9.94 -21.61 -16.55
N LEU A 405 -9.56 -21.30 -17.80
CA LEU A 405 -10.47 -20.72 -18.78
C LEU A 405 -11.58 -21.69 -19.19
N GLY A 406 -11.28 -22.99 -19.28
CA GLY A 406 -12.19 -23.96 -19.87
C GLY A 406 -12.54 -23.59 -21.32
N GLU A 407 -13.78 -23.87 -21.69
CA GLU A 407 -14.35 -23.45 -22.97
C GLU A 407 -14.70 -21.97 -22.98
N CYS A 408 -13.99 -21.18 -23.80
CA CYS A 408 -14.22 -19.74 -23.95
C CYS A 408 -15.41 -19.43 -24.88
N GLN A 409 -16.21 -18.44 -24.52
CA GLN A 409 -17.05 -17.68 -25.45
C GLN A 409 -16.15 -16.67 -26.16
N GLU A 410 -15.98 -16.81 -27.47
CA GLU A 410 -15.17 -15.88 -28.26
C GLU A 410 -16.02 -14.72 -28.76
N LEU A 411 -15.52 -13.49 -28.60
CA LEU A 411 -16.21 -12.26 -28.98
C LEU A 411 -15.29 -11.34 -29.78
N LEU A 412 -15.84 -10.74 -30.85
CA LEU A 412 -15.15 -9.75 -31.68
C LEU A 412 -15.37 -8.31 -31.18
N GLU A 413 -16.50 -8.06 -30.52
CA GLU A 413 -16.94 -6.74 -30.06
C GLU A 413 -17.22 -6.74 -28.57
N ALA A 414 -17.08 -5.56 -27.96
CA ALA A 414 -17.45 -5.34 -26.57
C ALA A 414 -18.91 -5.73 -26.32
N ASN A 415 -19.16 -6.46 -25.25
CA ASN A 415 -20.49 -6.87 -24.84
C ASN A 415 -20.59 -6.84 -23.31
N ALA A 416 -21.31 -5.84 -22.80
CA ALA A 416 -21.52 -5.67 -21.36
C ALA A 416 -22.25 -6.87 -20.70
N GLU A 417 -22.95 -7.69 -21.50
CA GLU A 417 -23.64 -8.89 -21.02
C GLU A 417 -22.84 -10.18 -21.18
N ALA A 418 -21.56 -10.13 -21.60
CA ALA A 418 -20.75 -11.33 -21.84
C ALA A 418 -20.56 -12.23 -20.60
N GLY A 419 -20.82 -11.72 -19.39
CA GLY A 419 -20.90 -12.55 -18.18
C GLY A 419 -22.08 -13.53 -18.15
N LYS A 420 -23.10 -13.34 -19.01
CA LYS A 420 -24.19 -14.31 -19.22
C LYS A 420 -23.70 -15.40 -20.20
N LEU A 421 -22.82 -16.27 -19.70
CA LEU A 421 -22.19 -17.30 -20.51
C LEU A 421 -23.21 -18.28 -21.10
N PRO A 422 -23.11 -18.64 -22.40
CA PRO A 422 -23.87 -19.72 -23.00
C PRO A 422 -23.59 -21.07 -22.33
N PRO A 423 -24.53 -22.05 -22.42
CA PRO A 423 -24.30 -23.39 -21.88
C PRO A 423 -22.99 -24.01 -22.38
N GLY A 424 -22.21 -24.57 -21.45
CA GLY A 424 -20.92 -25.18 -21.72
C GLY A 424 -19.74 -24.21 -21.84
N LYS A 425 -19.95 -22.89 -21.77
CA LYS A 425 -18.89 -21.88 -21.70
C LYS A 425 -18.58 -21.51 -20.25
N HIS A 426 -17.31 -21.18 -19.99
CA HIS A 426 -16.80 -20.93 -18.63
C HIS A 426 -16.08 -19.59 -18.50
N SER A 427 -15.70 -18.97 -19.61
CA SER A 427 -15.00 -17.69 -19.67
C SER A 427 -15.31 -16.98 -20.98
N THR A 428 -14.92 -15.73 -21.08
CA THR A 428 -14.97 -14.94 -22.32
C THR A 428 -13.56 -14.68 -22.83
N LYS A 429 -13.37 -14.76 -24.14
CA LYS A 429 -12.15 -14.37 -24.85
C LYS A 429 -12.49 -13.29 -25.88
N GLY A 430 -12.03 -12.07 -25.63
CA GLY A 430 -12.01 -11.01 -26.64
C GLY A 430 -10.91 -11.33 -27.66
N LEU A 431 -11.27 -11.45 -28.94
CA LEU A 431 -10.34 -11.82 -30.00
C LEU A 431 -9.59 -10.59 -30.52
N GLY A 432 -8.27 -10.56 -30.33
CA GLY A 432 -7.39 -9.50 -30.81
C GLY A 432 -6.73 -9.80 -32.16
N LYS A 433 -6.34 -8.75 -32.88
CA LYS A 433 -5.55 -8.83 -34.11
C LYS A 433 -4.18 -9.46 -33.87
N LEU A 434 -3.55 -9.15 -32.74
CA LEU A 434 -2.26 -9.68 -32.35
C LEU A 434 -2.39 -10.57 -31.11
N ALA A 435 -1.76 -11.74 -31.15
CA ALA A 435 -1.68 -12.66 -30.02
C ALA A 435 -0.36 -13.45 -30.06
N PRO A 436 0.16 -13.95 -28.93
CA PRO A 436 1.29 -14.87 -28.93
C PRO A 436 1.01 -16.10 -29.80
N ALA A 437 2.02 -16.54 -30.58
CA ALA A 437 1.89 -17.69 -31.45
C ALA A 437 1.63 -18.97 -30.63
N PRO A 438 0.57 -19.74 -30.89
CA PRO A 438 0.26 -20.96 -30.13
C PRO A 438 1.40 -21.99 -30.11
N THR A 439 2.21 -22.04 -31.18
CA THR A 439 3.36 -22.94 -31.32
C THR A 439 4.51 -22.62 -30.37
N ASN A 440 4.58 -21.41 -29.83
CA ASN A 440 5.61 -20.99 -28.87
C ASN A 440 5.20 -21.26 -27.43
N SER A 441 3.97 -21.73 -27.20
CA SER A 441 3.45 -22.01 -25.87
C SER A 441 4.22 -23.15 -25.21
N ILE A 442 4.56 -22.98 -23.94
CA ILE A 442 5.20 -24.01 -23.11
C ILE A 442 4.32 -24.33 -21.91
N MET A 443 4.65 -25.41 -21.19
CA MET A 443 3.96 -25.75 -19.94
C MET A 443 4.82 -25.36 -18.73
N LEU A 444 4.22 -24.65 -17.78
CA LEU A 444 4.82 -24.35 -16.47
C LEU A 444 3.82 -24.74 -15.38
N ASP A 445 4.24 -25.62 -14.47
CA ASP A 445 3.43 -26.12 -13.36
C ASP A 445 2.00 -26.61 -13.74
N GLY A 446 1.84 -27.15 -14.95
CA GLY A 446 0.56 -27.67 -15.44
C GLY A 446 -0.36 -26.64 -16.10
N ALA A 447 0.10 -25.40 -16.29
CA ALA A 447 -0.58 -24.37 -17.07
C ALA A 447 0.21 -24.03 -18.35
N ALA A 448 -0.50 -23.65 -19.41
CA ALA A 448 0.10 -23.14 -20.63
C ALA A 448 0.63 -21.71 -20.43
N VAL A 449 1.83 -21.43 -20.93
CA VAL A 449 2.47 -20.10 -20.91
C VAL A 449 2.61 -19.66 -22.37
N PRO A 450 1.75 -18.76 -22.87
CA PRO A 450 1.74 -18.36 -24.27
C PRO A 450 2.86 -17.35 -24.56
N LEU A 451 4.09 -17.85 -24.74
CA LEU A 451 5.26 -17.02 -25.03
C LEU A 451 5.14 -16.34 -26.41
N GLY A 452 5.71 -15.14 -26.51
CA GLY A 452 5.76 -14.41 -27.77
C GLY A 452 6.87 -14.89 -28.72
N PRO A 453 7.18 -14.12 -29.77
CA PRO A 453 6.57 -12.83 -30.12
C PRO A 453 5.10 -12.96 -30.54
N PRO A 454 4.32 -11.86 -30.53
CA PRO A 454 2.97 -11.86 -31.07
C PRO A 454 2.99 -12.01 -32.60
N MET A 455 1.95 -12.65 -33.13
CA MET A 455 1.64 -12.77 -34.55
C MET A 455 0.23 -12.26 -34.85
N GLU A 456 -0.03 -11.92 -36.12
CA GLU A 456 -1.38 -11.64 -36.60
C GLU A 456 -2.25 -12.91 -36.49
N THR A 457 -3.49 -12.74 -36.05
CA THR A 457 -4.45 -13.83 -35.81
C THR A 457 -5.44 -14.02 -36.96
N ASP A 458 -5.36 -13.20 -38.00
CA ASP A 458 -6.33 -13.07 -39.09
C ASP A 458 -7.76 -12.72 -38.62
N VAL A 459 -7.92 -12.33 -37.34
CA VAL A 459 -9.21 -11.89 -36.81
C VAL A 459 -9.56 -10.53 -37.40
N THR A 460 -10.68 -10.49 -38.12
CA THR A 460 -11.26 -9.26 -38.65
C THR A 460 -12.70 -9.12 -38.22
N ASN A 461 -13.11 -7.92 -37.81
CA ASN A 461 -14.51 -7.60 -37.58
C ASN A 461 -15.09 -6.83 -38.80
N PRO A 462 -16.00 -7.43 -39.59
CA PRO A 462 -16.59 -6.77 -40.75
C PRO A 462 -17.58 -5.65 -40.41
N HIS A 463 -18.04 -5.57 -39.15
CA HIS A 463 -19.13 -4.68 -38.74
C HIS A 463 -18.69 -3.58 -37.77
N GLY A 464 -17.41 -3.52 -37.41
CA GLY A 464 -16.94 -2.56 -36.42
C GLY A 464 -15.45 -2.64 -36.14
N TYR A 465 -15.09 -2.21 -34.93
CA TYR A 465 -13.71 -2.23 -34.48
C TYR A 465 -13.27 -3.66 -34.14
N THR A 466 -11.99 -3.94 -34.33
CA THR A 466 -11.35 -5.18 -33.87
C THR A 466 -10.39 -4.84 -32.75
N LEU A 467 -10.37 -5.66 -31.69
CA LEU A 467 -9.41 -5.49 -30.61
C LEU A 467 -7.98 -5.61 -31.12
N ASN A 468 -7.06 -4.81 -30.58
CA ASN A 468 -5.65 -4.93 -30.95
C ASN A 468 -5.04 -6.23 -30.39
N TYR A 469 -5.44 -6.63 -29.18
CA TYR A 469 -4.87 -7.77 -28.46
C TYR A 469 -5.96 -8.54 -27.72
N ASN A 470 -5.72 -9.83 -27.48
CA ASN A 470 -6.65 -10.68 -26.75
C ASN A 470 -6.95 -10.15 -25.34
N GLU A 471 -8.10 -10.55 -24.82
CA GLU A 471 -8.51 -10.34 -23.44
C GLU A 471 -9.23 -11.58 -22.93
N PHE A 472 -8.97 -11.97 -21.70
CA PHE A 472 -9.58 -13.14 -21.08
C PHE A 472 -10.30 -12.72 -19.82
N VAL A 473 -11.55 -13.14 -19.69
CA VAL A 473 -12.41 -12.76 -18.57
C VAL A 473 -13.04 -14.00 -17.97
N VAL A 474 -12.84 -14.17 -16.66
CA VAL A 474 -13.54 -15.20 -15.87
C VAL A 474 -14.50 -14.52 -14.91
N TYR A 475 -15.63 -15.18 -14.65
CA TYR A 475 -16.73 -14.61 -13.86
C TYR A 475 -16.87 -15.28 -12.48
N ASP A 476 -16.04 -16.28 -12.20
CA ASP A 476 -15.96 -17.01 -10.94
C ASP A 476 -14.53 -16.93 -10.39
N PRO A 477 -14.32 -16.37 -9.18
CA PRO A 477 -13.00 -16.34 -8.53
C PRO A 477 -12.36 -17.73 -8.35
N GLY A 478 -13.14 -18.81 -8.30
CA GLY A 478 -12.63 -20.19 -8.25
C GLY A 478 -11.86 -20.62 -9.51
N GLN A 479 -11.96 -19.87 -10.61
CA GLN A 479 -11.16 -20.09 -11.83
C GLN A 479 -9.79 -19.42 -11.80
N VAL A 480 -9.43 -18.71 -10.73
CA VAL A 480 -8.19 -17.95 -10.63
C VAL A 480 -7.34 -18.45 -9.48
N ARG A 481 -6.06 -18.70 -9.75
CA ARG A 481 -5.06 -19.01 -8.73
C ARG A 481 -3.84 -18.12 -8.93
N MET A 482 -3.49 -17.30 -7.94
CA MET A 482 -2.30 -16.44 -8.03
C MET A 482 -1.04 -17.31 -7.94
N ARG A 483 -0.09 -17.15 -8.87
CA ARG A 483 1.12 -18.00 -8.91
C ARG A 483 2.40 -17.20 -8.73
N TYR A 484 2.54 -16.10 -9.46
CA TYR A 484 3.77 -15.30 -9.42
C TYR A 484 3.47 -13.80 -9.37
N LEU A 485 4.19 -13.09 -8.51
CA LEU A 485 4.23 -11.62 -8.49
C LEU A 485 5.57 -11.17 -9.02
N LEU A 486 5.56 -10.28 -10.00
CA LEU A 486 6.76 -9.75 -10.66
C LEU A 486 6.88 -8.27 -10.31
N GLN A 487 8.05 -7.88 -9.80
CA GLN A 487 8.44 -6.49 -9.63
C GLN A 487 9.19 -6.04 -10.87
N VAL A 488 8.65 -5.03 -11.56
CA VAL A 488 9.08 -4.63 -12.89
C VAL A 488 9.45 -3.16 -12.88
N ARG A 489 10.60 -2.82 -13.47
CA ARG A 489 10.99 -1.42 -13.75
C ARG A 489 10.54 -1.03 -15.15
N PHE A 490 9.92 0.14 -15.26
CA PHE A 490 9.47 0.77 -16.47
C PHE A 490 10.46 1.86 -16.87
N SER A 491 11.15 1.67 -18.00
CA SER A 491 12.08 2.68 -18.53
C SER A 491 11.38 3.46 -19.64
N PHE A 492 11.00 4.70 -19.35
CA PHE A 492 10.33 5.58 -20.32
C PHE A 492 11.34 6.31 -21.21
N ALA A 493 11.13 6.25 -22.53
CA ALA A 493 11.97 6.98 -23.49
C ALA A 493 11.89 8.50 -23.25
N PRO A 494 12.94 9.31 -23.56
CA PRO A 494 12.93 10.78 -23.43
C PRO A 494 11.70 11.42 -24.08
N LEU A 495 11.20 12.52 -23.50
CA LEU A 495 9.93 13.14 -23.94
C LEU A 495 10.13 14.04 -25.18
N TRP A 496 11.39 14.28 -25.56
CA TRP A 496 11.86 15.10 -26.68
C TRP A 496 13.33 14.80 -26.94
#